data_AF-U5ETQ9-F1
#
_entry.id   AF-U5ETQ9-F1
#
_cell.length_a   1.000
_cell.length_b   1.000
_cell.length_c   1.000
_cell.angle_alpha   90.00
_cell.angle_beta   90.00
_cell.angle_gamma   90.00
#
_symmetry.space_group_name_H-M   'P 1'
#
loop_
_entity.id
_entity.type
_entity.pdbx_description
1 polymer ?
#
loop_
_entity_poly.entity_id
_entity_poly.type
_entity_poly.pdbx_seq_one_letter_code
_entity_poly.pdbx_strand_id
1 'polypeptide(L)'
;MAEQEEGTVVKKRIFKKFTYRGVDLDQLLDMPNDQVVELMHSRARRRFSRGLKRKPMALIKKLRKAKKDAPPLEKPAIVKTHLRNMIVVPEMVGSIIGVYNGKAFNQIEVRPDMIGHYLGEFSVTYKPVKHGRPGIGATHSSRFIPLK
;
A
#
# COMPACT_ATOMS: atom_id res chain seq x y z
N MET A 1 -6.89 -52.41 20.89
CA MET A 1 -5.80 -51.58 20.33
C MET A 1 -6.49 -50.44 19.58
N ALA A 2 -6.78 -49.34 20.28
CA ALA A 2 -7.51 -48.21 19.74
C ALA A 2 -6.52 -47.03 19.71
N GLU A 3 -6.03 -46.72 18.52
CA GLU A 3 -5.22 -45.52 18.29
C GLU A 3 -6.13 -44.30 18.27
N GLN A 4 -5.88 -43.36 19.16
CA GLN A 4 -6.47 -42.03 19.11
C GLN A 4 -5.58 -41.15 18.23
N GLU A 5 -6.09 -40.73 17.07
CA GLU A 5 -5.48 -39.68 16.28
C GLU A 5 -5.69 -38.33 16.99
N GLU A 6 -4.64 -37.80 17.60
CA GLU A 6 -4.64 -36.45 18.16
C GLU A 6 -4.68 -35.41 17.03
N GLY A 7 -5.88 -34.93 16.71
CA GLY A 7 -6.10 -33.82 15.80
C GLY A 7 -5.44 -32.54 16.30
N THR A 8 -4.53 -31.98 15.51
CA THR A 8 -3.88 -30.71 15.81
C THR A 8 -4.89 -29.56 15.85
N VAL A 9 -5.13 -28.99 17.03
CA VAL A 9 -6.04 -27.85 17.21
C VAL A 9 -5.43 -26.60 16.58
N VAL A 10 -5.87 -26.26 15.37
CA VAL A 10 -5.51 -25.01 14.69
C VAL A 10 -6.05 -23.84 15.51
N LYS A 11 -5.17 -23.09 16.19
CA LYS A 11 -5.53 -21.86 16.91
C LYS A 11 -6.28 -20.91 15.97
N LYS A 12 -7.57 -20.66 16.24
CA LYS A 12 -8.36 -19.66 15.52
C LYS A 12 -7.65 -18.31 15.64
N ARG A 13 -7.17 -17.78 14.52
CA ARG A 13 -6.57 -16.43 14.47
C ARG A 13 -7.64 -15.42 14.88
N ILE A 14 -7.43 -14.74 15.99
CA ILE A 14 -8.30 -13.64 16.43
C ILE A 14 -8.13 -12.51 15.42
N PHE A 15 -9.19 -12.19 14.68
CA PHE A 15 -9.19 -11.05 13.77
C PHE A 15 -9.11 -9.77 14.60
N LYS A 16 -7.94 -9.12 14.61
CA LYS A 16 -7.78 -7.82 15.26
C LYS A 16 -8.50 -6.78 14.41
N LYS A 17 -9.48 -6.09 15.00
CA LYS A 17 -10.10 -4.91 14.40
C LYS A 17 -9.02 -3.85 14.19
N PHE A 18 -9.02 -3.23 13.01
CA PHE A 18 -8.10 -2.15 12.72
C PHE A 18 -8.61 -0.86 13.34
N THR A 19 -7.77 -0.26 14.18
CA THR A 19 -8.02 1.05 14.80
C THR A 19 -6.96 2.03 14.31
N TYR A 20 -7.35 3.17 13.77
CA TYR A 20 -6.46 4.28 13.47
C TYR A 20 -6.62 5.36 14.56
N ARG A 21 -5.58 5.53 15.40
CA ARG A 21 -5.57 6.52 16.49
C ARG A 21 -6.78 6.43 17.43
N GLY A 22 -7.21 5.20 17.72
CA GLY A 22 -8.36 4.94 18.60
C GLY A 22 -9.73 4.97 17.91
N VAL A 23 -9.79 5.19 16.60
CA VAL A 23 -11.02 5.19 15.80
C VAL A 23 -11.06 3.94 14.92
N ASP A 24 -12.19 3.24 14.90
CA ASP A 24 -12.40 2.06 14.06
C ASP A 24 -12.51 2.43 12.56
N LEU A 25 -12.22 1.48 11.68
CA LEU A 25 -12.31 1.70 10.23
C LEU A 25 -13.71 2.14 9.77
N ASP A 26 -14.76 1.52 10.31
CA ASP A 26 -16.14 1.83 9.93
C ASP A 26 -16.50 3.27 10.34
N GLN A 27 -16.08 3.66 11.54
CA GLN A 27 -16.24 5.03 12.04
C GLN A 27 -15.47 6.05 11.17
N LEU A 28 -14.25 5.71 10.72
CA LEU A 28 -13.47 6.57 9.82
C LEU A 28 -14.13 6.79 8.45
N LEU A 29 -14.95 5.85 7.98
CA LEU A 29 -15.65 5.97 6.70
C LEU A 29 -16.90 6.86 6.80
N ASP A 30 -17.56 6.86 7.95
CA ASP A 30 -18.76 7.67 8.21
C ASP A 30 -18.42 9.11 8.63
N MET A 31 -17.22 9.33 9.17
CA MET A 31 -16.76 10.66 9.58
C MET A 31 -16.61 11.65 8.42
N PRO A 32 -16.85 12.95 8.63
CA PRO A 32 -16.54 13.96 7.65
C PRO A 32 -15.03 14.09 7.45
N ASN A 33 -14.63 14.39 6.20
CA ASN A 33 -13.21 14.47 5.82
C ASN A 33 -12.40 15.43 6.69
N ASP A 34 -12.98 16.52 7.18
CA ASP A 34 -12.27 17.51 8.00
C ASP A 34 -11.82 16.93 9.34
N GLN A 35 -12.66 16.12 9.99
CA GLN A 35 -12.32 15.43 11.23
C GLN A 35 -11.27 14.34 10.99
N VAL A 36 -11.39 13.61 9.88
CA VAL A 36 -10.39 12.60 9.49
C VAL A 36 -9.02 13.27 9.26
N VAL A 37 -9.00 14.44 8.62
CA VAL A 37 -7.77 15.20 8.39
C VAL A 37 -7.14 15.62 9.71
N GLU A 38 -7.92 16.05 10.70
CA GLU A 38 -7.41 16.41 12.03
C GLU A 38 -6.65 15.27 12.72
N LEU A 39 -7.15 14.04 12.57
CA LEU A 39 -6.51 12.83 13.07
C LEU A 39 -5.20 12.50 12.32
N MET A 40 -4.98 13.00 11.10
CA MET A 40 -3.76 12.69 10.33
C MET A 40 -2.50 13.41 10.85
N HIS A 41 -1.34 12.92 10.42
CA HIS A 41 -0.06 13.54 10.73
C HIS A 41 0.07 14.97 10.14
N SER A 42 0.96 15.80 10.70
CA SER A 42 1.05 17.23 10.37
C SER A 42 1.29 17.52 8.88
N ARG A 43 2.14 16.72 8.22
CA ARG A 43 2.39 16.83 6.76
C ARG A 43 1.14 16.53 5.92
N ALA A 44 0.29 15.60 6.33
CA ALA A 44 -0.97 15.28 5.65
C ALA A 44 -1.97 16.43 5.83
N ARG A 45 -2.16 16.89 7.08
CA ARG A 45 -2.97 18.07 7.41
C ARG A 45 -2.61 19.29 6.58
N ARG A 46 -1.32 19.63 6.52
CA ARG A 46 -0.82 20.76 5.71
C ARG A 46 -1.15 20.59 4.22
N ARG A 47 -1.12 19.37 3.68
CA ARG A 47 -1.47 19.12 2.28
C ARG A 47 -2.96 19.35 2.02
N PHE A 48 -3.83 18.83 2.88
CA PHE A 48 -5.27 19.02 2.74
C PHE A 48 -5.68 20.48 2.95
N SER A 49 -5.10 21.18 3.94
CA SER A 49 -5.30 22.61 4.18
C SER A 49 -4.88 23.48 2.97
N ARG A 50 -3.83 23.10 2.25
CA ARG A 50 -3.41 23.76 1.00
C ARG A 50 -4.29 23.42 -0.21
N GLY A 51 -5.22 22.48 -0.06
CA GLY A 51 -6.13 22.04 -1.11
C GLY A 51 -5.57 20.93 -2.00
N LEU A 52 -6.47 20.04 -2.43
CA LEU A 52 -6.18 19.02 -3.43
C LEU A 52 -6.47 19.55 -4.85
N LYS A 53 -5.49 19.41 -5.75
CA LYS A 53 -5.67 19.74 -7.17
C LYS A 53 -6.69 18.80 -7.84
N ARG A 54 -7.13 19.15 -9.06
CA ARG A 54 -8.06 18.35 -9.89
C ARG A 54 -7.65 16.88 -10.08
N LYS A 55 -6.34 16.63 -10.23
CA LYS A 55 -5.80 15.27 -10.50
C LYS A 55 -6.07 14.28 -9.34
N PRO A 56 -5.75 14.59 -8.08
CA PRO A 56 -6.19 13.83 -6.91
C PRO A 56 -7.70 13.50 -6.88
N MET A 57 -8.56 14.49 -7.13
CA MET A 57 -10.02 14.29 -7.11
C MET A 57 -10.49 13.35 -8.22
N ALA A 58 -9.89 13.46 -9.42
CA ALA A 58 -10.16 12.54 -10.52
C ALA A 58 -9.74 11.11 -10.20
N LEU A 59 -8.64 10.91 -9.45
CA LEU A 59 -8.22 9.58 -9.00
C LEU A 59 -9.22 8.98 -8.02
N ILE A 60 -9.68 9.74 -7.02
CA ILE A 60 -10.71 9.30 -6.07
C ILE A 60 -11.98 8.89 -6.82
N LYS A 61 -12.43 9.71 -7.78
CA LYS A 61 -13.62 9.39 -8.59
C LYS A 61 -13.47 8.08 -9.37
N LYS A 62 -12.30 7.84 -9.97
CA LYS A 62 -12.00 6.57 -10.68
C LYS A 62 -12.00 5.37 -9.74
N LEU A 63 -11.44 5.52 -8.54
CA LEU A 63 -11.41 4.45 -7.53
C LEU A 63 -12.82 4.14 -7.00
N ARG A 64 -13.63 5.16 -6.72
CA ARG A 64 -15.04 4.98 -6.34
C ARG A 64 -15.82 4.23 -7.42
N LYS A 65 -15.60 4.57 -8.69
CA LYS A 65 -16.20 3.83 -9.82
C LYS A 65 -15.73 2.37 -9.85
N ALA A 66 -14.43 2.13 -9.79
CA ALA A 66 -13.87 0.78 -9.82
C ALA A 66 -14.35 -0.09 -8.65
N LYS A 67 -14.54 0.49 -7.46
CA LYS A 67 -15.08 -0.22 -6.28
C LYS A 67 -16.57 -0.54 -6.43
N LYS A 68 -17.34 0.34 -7.08
CA LYS A 68 -18.77 0.13 -7.36
C LYS A 68 -19.02 -0.92 -8.45
N ASP A 69 -18.17 -0.93 -9.47
CA ASP A 69 -18.30 -1.84 -10.63
C ASP A 69 -17.76 -3.25 -10.31
N ALA A 70 -17.14 -3.46 -9.15
CA ALA A 70 -16.58 -4.75 -8.75
C ALA A 70 -17.70 -5.75 -8.37
N PRO A 71 -17.66 -6.99 -8.86
CA PRO A 71 -18.62 -8.00 -8.44
C PRO A 71 -18.42 -8.37 -6.96
N PRO A 72 -19.48 -8.87 -6.29
CA PRO A 72 -19.39 -9.26 -4.90
C PRO A 72 -18.32 -10.34 -4.74
N LEU A 73 -17.49 -10.20 -3.70
CA LEU A 73 -16.36 -11.08 -3.35
C LEU A 73 -15.11 -10.96 -4.25
N GLU A 74 -15.15 -10.20 -5.34
CA GLU A 74 -13.98 -9.97 -6.17
C GLU A 74 -13.29 -8.63 -5.88
N LYS A 75 -12.00 -8.57 -6.20
CA LYS A 75 -11.22 -7.35 -6.03
C LYS A 75 -11.51 -6.36 -7.17
N PRO A 76 -11.55 -5.04 -6.89
CA PRO A 76 -11.83 -4.05 -7.91
C PRO A 76 -10.72 -3.96 -8.97
N ALA A 77 -11.10 -3.47 -10.15
CA ALA A 77 -10.18 -3.28 -11.26
C ALA A 77 -9.02 -2.34 -10.92
N ILE A 78 -7.85 -2.61 -11.51
CA ILE A 78 -6.61 -1.88 -11.24
C ILE A 78 -6.70 -0.46 -11.81
N VAL A 79 -6.57 0.56 -10.96
CA VAL A 79 -6.49 1.96 -11.38
C VAL A 79 -5.04 2.43 -11.40
N LYS A 80 -4.51 2.71 -12.59
CA LYS A 80 -3.13 3.18 -12.78
C LYS A 80 -3.00 4.68 -12.47
N THR A 81 -1.94 5.07 -11.76
CA THR A 81 -1.68 6.45 -11.38
C THR A 81 -0.18 6.78 -11.33
N HIS A 82 0.15 8.02 -11.69
CA HIS A 82 1.49 8.61 -11.49
C HIS A 82 1.55 9.47 -10.21
N LEU A 83 0.41 9.62 -9.51
CA LEU A 83 0.29 10.49 -8.33
C LEU A 83 0.89 9.83 -7.09
N ARG A 84 2.22 9.76 -7.04
CA ARG A 84 2.96 9.25 -5.87
C ARG A 84 2.84 10.14 -4.63
N ASN A 85 2.49 11.40 -4.85
CA ASN A 85 2.25 12.33 -3.76
C ASN A 85 0.86 12.16 -3.15
N MET A 86 -0.07 11.37 -3.67
CA MET A 86 -1.41 11.24 -3.07
C MET A 86 -1.35 10.57 -1.68
N ILE A 87 -2.16 11.05 -0.73
CA ILE A 87 -2.32 10.44 0.59
C ILE A 87 -3.43 9.39 0.50
N VAL A 88 -3.24 8.25 1.17
CA VAL A 88 -4.28 7.23 1.30
C VAL A 88 -5.37 7.73 2.24
N VAL A 89 -6.57 7.90 1.71
CA VAL A 89 -7.80 8.27 2.43
C VAL A 89 -8.57 7.00 2.80
N PRO A 90 -9.30 6.94 3.93
CA PRO A 90 -10.04 5.74 4.34
C PRO A 90 -10.92 5.12 3.25
N GLU A 91 -11.57 5.93 2.41
CA GLU A 91 -12.39 5.45 1.29
C GLU A 91 -11.64 4.55 0.29
N MET A 92 -10.32 4.72 0.15
CA MET A 92 -9.48 3.97 -0.79
C MET A 92 -9.20 2.54 -0.32
N VAL A 93 -9.49 2.20 0.94
CA VAL A 93 -9.25 0.87 1.48
C VAL A 93 -10.03 -0.18 0.68
N GLY A 94 -9.33 -1.26 0.32
CA GLY A 94 -9.83 -2.34 -0.55
C GLY A 94 -9.70 -2.06 -2.05
N SER A 95 -9.22 -0.88 -2.45
CA SER A 95 -8.94 -0.59 -3.86
C SER A 95 -7.58 -1.13 -4.30
N ILE A 96 -7.46 -1.48 -5.58
CA ILE A 96 -6.18 -1.82 -6.20
C ILE A 96 -5.66 -0.63 -7.01
N ILE A 97 -4.50 -0.11 -6.61
CA ILE A 97 -3.86 1.04 -7.23
C ILE A 97 -2.54 0.62 -7.86
N GLY A 98 -2.38 0.89 -9.15
CA GLY A 98 -1.10 0.77 -9.84
C GLY A 98 -0.30 2.06 -9.70
N VAL A 99 0.71 2.10 -8.84
CA VAL A 99 1.56 3.29 -8.64
C VAL A 99 2.80 3.20 -9.51
N TYR A 100 2.98 4.18 -10.40
CA TYR A 100 4.14 4.26 -11.28
C TYR A 100 5.43 4.50 -10.49
N ASN A 101 6.44 3.66 -10.70
CA ASN A 101 7.74 3.78 -10.03
C ASN A 101 8.83 4.44 -10.88
N GLY A 102 8.56 4.75 -12.15
CA GLY A 102 9.54 5.26 -13.12
C GLY A 102 9.77 4.32 -14.30
N LYS A 103 9.46 3.02 -14.15
CA LYS A 103 9.59 1.99 -15.19
C LYS A 103 8.29 1.20 -15.39
N ALA A 104 7.63 0.83 -14.31
CA ALA A 104 6.43 0.00 -14.31
C ALA A 104 5.38 0.53 -13.33
N PHE A 105 4.15 0.03 -13.47
CA PHE A 105 3.09 0.26 -12.48
C PHE A 105 3.12 -0.87 -11.45
N ASN A 106 3.53 -0.56 -10.24
CA ASN A 106 3.51 -1.51 -9.14
C ASN A 106 2.07 -1.61 -8.61
N GLN A 107 1.51 -2.81 -8.63
CA GLN A 107 0.17 -3.06 -8.13
C GLN A 107 0.18 -3.12 -6.60
N ILE A 108 -0.57 -2.23 -5.97
CA ILE A 108 -0.69 -2.13 -4.52
C ILE A 108 -2.16 -2.28 -4.15
N GLU A 109 -2.46 -3.26 -3.31
CA GLU A 109 -3.75 -3.41 -2.65
C GLU A 109 -3.75 -2.56 -1.39
N VAL A 110 -4.68 -1.61 -1.30
CA VAL A 110 -4.73 -0.65 -0.18
C VAL A 110 -5.30 -1.33 1.05
N ARG A 111 -4.43 -1.56 2.05
CA ARG A 111 -4.79 -2.09 3.36
C ARG A 111 -5.14 -0.97 4.34
N PRO A 112 -5.95 -1.24 5.39
CA PRO A 112 -6.27 -0.24 6.42
C PRO A 112 -5.03 0.39 7.08
N ASP A 113 -3.98 -0.40 7.31
CA ASP A 113 -2.70 0.06 7.87
C ASP A 113 -2.01 1.16 7.06
N MET A 114 -2.40 1.34 5.79
CA MET A 114 -1.81 2.34 4.89
C MET A 114 -2.48 3.72 5.01
N ILE A 115 -3.55 3.87 5.79
CA ILE A 115 -4.25 5.15 5.97
C ILE A 115 -3.27 6.22 6.50
N GLY A 116 -3.32 7.40 5.89
CA GLY A 116 -2.45 8.52 6.24
C GLY A 116 -1.05 8.49 5.60
N HIS A 117 -0.63 7.37 5.03
CA HIS A 117 0.64 7.29 4.28
C HIS A 117 0.51 7.83 2.85
N TYR A 118 1.66 8.15 2.23
CA TYR A 118 1.70 8.54 0.82
C TYR A 118 1.83 7.33 -0.09
N LEU A 119 1.13 7.34 -1.24
CA LEU A 119 1.22 6.25 -2.23
C LEU A 119 2.65 5.98 -2.71
N GLY A 120 3.49 7.01 -2.74
CA GLY A 120 4.90 6.89 -3.10
C GLY A 120 5.74 6.07 -2.14
N GLU A 121 5.32 5.90 -0.88
CA GLU A 121 6.04 5.11 0.14
C GLU A 121 5.97 3.61 -0.17
N PHE A 122 4.90 3.16 -0.82
CA PHE A 122 4.67 1.76 -1.17
C PHE A 122 5.26 1.35 -2.52
N SER A 123 5.83 2.30 -3.27
CA SER A 123 6.39 2.04 -4.61
C SER A 123 7.82 2.59 -4.69
N VAL A 124 8.78 1.67 -4.50
CA VAL A 124 10.21 1.98 -4.57
C VAL A 124 10.61 2.29 -6.01
N THR A 125 11.31 3.41 -6.23
CA THR A 125 11.73 3.88 -7.55
C THR A 125 12.96 3.22 -8.11
N TYR A 126 13.75 2.60 -7.25
CA TYR A 126 15.01 2.00 -7.60
C TYR A 126 14.98 0.52 -7.27
N LYS A 127 15.91 -0.24 -7.87
CA LYS A 127 16.16 -1.62 -7.47
C LYS A 127 17.15 -1.59 -6.31
N PRO A 128 16.80 -2.08 -5.11
CA PRO A 128 17.74 -2.15 -4.00
C PRO A 128 19.00 -2.91 -4.41
N VAL A 129 20.16 -2.28 -4.22
CA VAL A 129 21.45 -2.89 -4.50
C VAL A 129 21.77 -3.83 -3.35
N LYS A 130 21.90 -5.12 -3.64
CA LYS A 130 22.48 -6.09 -2.70
C LYS A 130 23.93 -6.25 -3.10
N HIS A 131 24.84 -5.95 -2.17
CA HIS A 131 26.25 -6.27 -2.36
C HIS A 131 26.39 -7.79 -2.38
N GLY A 132 26.72 -8.34 -3.55
CA GLY A 132 27.13 -9.72 -3.69
C GLY A 132 28.65 -9.86 -3.58
N ARG A 133 29.14 -11.06 -3.85
CA ARG A 133 30.57 -11.23 -4.16
C ARG A 133 30.90 -10.32 -5.35
N PRO A 134 32.03 -9.60 -5.33
CA PRO A 134 32.48 -8.85 -6.51
C PRO A 134 32.43 -9.79 -7.72
N GLY A 135 31.68 -9.42 -8.77
CA GLY A 135 31.76 -10.14 -10.03
C GLY A 135 33.21 -10.16 -10.49
N ILE A 136 33.66 -11.25 -11.10
CA ILE A 136 35.01 -11.31 -11.68
C ILE A 136 35.12 -10.16 -12.70
N GLY A 137 36.03 -9.21 -12.46
CA GLY A 137 36.20 -8.00 -13.28
C GLY A 137 35.46 -6.74 -12.80
N ALA A 138 34.66 -6.79 -11.73
CA ALA A 138 33.92 -5.63 -11.21
C ALA A 138 34.74 -4.71 -10.28
N THR A 139 35.81 -5.23 -9.68
CA THR A 139 36.75 -4.47 -8.84
C THR A 139 38.14 -4.48 -9.47
N HIS A 140 38.92 -3.40 -9.30
CA HIS A 140 40.27 -3.29 -9.85
C HIS A 140 41.19 -4.45 -9.43
N SER A 141 41.02 -4.96 -8.21
CA SER A 141 41.74 -6.13 -7.67
C SER A 141 41.30 -7.47 -8.26
N SER A 142 40.05 -7.58 -8.74
CA SER A 142 39.51 -8.83 -9.33
C SER A 142 39.85 -9.02 -10.81
N ARG A 143 40.51 -8.04 -11.45
CA ARG A 143 40.89 -8.11 -12.88
C ARG A 143 41.98 -9.16 -13.17
N PHE A 144 42.80 -9.49 -12.17
CA PHE A 144 43.96 -10.38 -12.31
C PHE A 144 43.75 -11.77 -11.70
N ILE A 145 42.53 -12.12 -11.30
CA ILE A 145 42.25 -13.47 -10.79
C ILE A 145 42.10 -14.39 -12.00
N PRO A 146 43.00 -15.38 -12.21
CA PRO A 146 42.91 -16.29 -13.34
C PRO A 146 41.66 -17.15 -13.22
N LEU A 147 40.89 -17.24 -14.31
CA LEU A 147 39.77 -18.17 -14.44
C LEU A 147 40.33 -19.58 -14.60
N LYS A 148 39.83 -20.53 -13.82
CA LYS A 148 40.08 -21.97 -14.00
C LYS A 148 38.91 -22.60 -14.73
#